data_AF-Q54WT2-F1
#
_entry.id   AF-Q54WT2-F1
#
_cell.length_a   1.000
_cell.length_b   1.000
_cell.length_c   1.000
_cell.angle_alpha   90.00
_cell.angle_beta   90.00
_cell.angle_gamma   90.00
#
_symmetry.space_group_name_H-M   'P 1'
#
loop_
_entity.id
_entity.type
_entity.pdbx_description
1 polymer ?
#
loop_
_entity_poly.entity_id
_entity_poly.type
_entity_poly.pdbx_seq_one_letter_code
_entity_poly.pdbx_strand_id
1 'polypeptide(L)'
;MDYTKIFLIIFIFIIFLILLILNLKYLITLKSNFKHRVAWRNCKKLKISIPIEKRKDIKELEKLLEKKLKKVLEKIHSGSILLIQNNSDPVSIFMRLGITGRFSHSAIILKPNFFKESHIDSETPLLWQAAGEKICSRNSGPDVHSLCEFLSVYMTLYPNCRYAIRNLSNPLNVDQSLSLEDFILTTIKQKKLVFVSNFEMFWCFYTETLFRFLLPLDPYMNISKKSDLTFCSKLITETYQYIGLVDKNVNSFATTPNYFSFPNSNNILIDETEIIFTP
;
A
#
# COMPACT_ATOMS: atom_id res chain seq x y z
N MET A 1 -1.47 -19.29 52.64
CA MET A 1 -0.72 -18.80 51.47
C MET A 1 -0.79 -17.27 51.52
N ASP A 2 0.34 -16.58 51.61
CA ASP A 2 0.37 -15.13 51.80
C ASP A 2 0.02 -14.42 50.48
N TYR A 3 -1.20 -13.88 50.37
CA TYR A 3 -1.71 -13.25 49.16
C TYR A 3 -0.84 -12.08 48.67
N THR A 4 -0.11 -11.42 49.58
CA THR A 4 0.80 -10.32 49.23
C THR A 4 1.97 -10.82 48.37
N LYS A 5 2.51 -12.00 48.69
CA LYS A 5 3.61 -12.62 47.92
C LYS A 5 3.15 -13.04 46.52
N ILE A 6 1.94 -13.58 46.41
CA ILE A 6 1.37 -13.97 45.11
C ILE A 6 1.15 -12.75 44.23
N PHE A 7 0.56 -11.68 44.79
CA PHE A 7 0.35 -10.43 44.08
C PHE A 7 1.69 -9.85 43.57
N LEU A 8 2.73 -9.84 44.40
CA LEU A 8 4.06 -9.39 44.01
C LEU A 8 4.66 -10.24 42.87
N ILE A 9 4.53 -11.56 42.93
CA ILE A 9 5.00 -12.48 41.85
C ILE A 9 4.27 -12.19 40.54
N ILE A 10 2.94 -12.05 40.57
CA ILE A 10 2.13 -11.73 39.39
C ILE A 10 2.53 -10.37 38.82
N PHE A 11 2.71 -9.36 39.66
CA PHE A 11 3.12 -8.02 39.25
C PHE A 11 4.51 -8.00 38.58
N ILE A 12 5.50 -8.67 39.19
CA ILE A 12 6.85 -8.82 38.61
C ILE A 12 6.76 -9.56 37.28
N PHE A 13 5.96 -10.62 37.19
CA PHE A 13 5.77 -11.37 35.94
C PHE A 13 5.15 -10.53 34.83
N ILE A 14 4.15 -9.69 35.13
CA ILE A 14 3.55 -8.76 34.18
C ILE A 14 4.58 -7.74 33.69
N ILE A 15 5.36 -7.12 34.58
CA ILE A 15 6.43 -6.20 34.20
C ILE A 15 7.46 -6.90 33.30
N PHE A 16 7.89 -8.11 33.67
CA PHE A 16 8.82 -8.90 32.87
C PHE A 16 8.26 -9.20 31.48
N LEU A 17 6.98 -9.58 31.38
CA LEU A 17 6.32 -9.86 30.11
C LEU A 17 6.23 -8.60 29.24
N ILE A 18 5.89 -7.44 29.82
CA ILE A 18 5.87 -6.16 29.11
C ILE A 18 7.27 -5.83 28.58
N LEU A 19 8.31 -5.93 29.41
CA LEU A 19 9.70 -5.69 28.99
C LEU A 19 10.15 -6.69 27.93
N LEU A 20 9.74 -7.96 28.02
CA LEU A 20 10.03 -8.98 27.01
C LEU A 20 9.35 -8.65 25.68
N ILE A 21 8.08 -8.26 25.69
CA ILE A 21 7.35 -7.83 24.49
C ILE A 21 8.00 -6.59 23.87
N LEU A 22 8.40 -5.61 24.69
CA LEU A 22 9.11 -4.41 24.22
C LEU A 22 10.47 -4.75 23.61
N ASN A 23 11.24 -5.63 24.24
CA ASN A 23 12.52 -6.11 23.73
C ASN A 23 12.36 -6.91 22.42
N LEU A 24 11.39 -7.82 22.35
CA LEU A 24 11.08 -8.57 21.13
C LEU A 24 10.65 -7.63 20.00
N LYS A 25 9.79 -6.65 20.30
CA LYS A 25 9.39 -5.61 19.35
C LYS A 25 10.59 -4.81 18.85
N TYR A 26 11.51 -4.43 19.74
CA TYR A 26 12.74 -3.73 19.39
C TYR A 26 13.65 -4.57 18.48
N LEU A 27 13.89 -5.84 18.82
CA LEU A 27 14.71 -6.75 18.01
C LEU A 27 14.10 -7.00 16.62
N ILE A 28 12.78 -7.21 16.54
CA ILE A 28 12.05 -7.35 15.27
C ILE A 28 12.21 -6.06 14.45
N THR A 29 12.05 -4.90 15.08
CA THR A 29 12.20 -3.60 14.43
C THR A 29 13.61 -3.40 13.88
N LEU A 30 14.66 -3.70 14.66
CA LEU A 30 16.05 -3.63 14.22
C LEU A 30 16.33 -4.55 13.04
N LYS A 31 15.93 -5.83 13.14
CA LYS A 31 16.12 -6.81 12.07
C LYS A 31 15.40 -6.40 10.78
N SER A 32 14.16 -5.93 10.92
CA SER A 32 13.36 -5.46 9.79
C SER A 32 14.00 -4.23 9.14
N ASN A 33 14.41 -3.24 9.93
CA ASN A 33 15.08 -2.03 9.45
C ASN A 33 16.40 -2.35 8.75
N PHE A 34 17.19 -3.30 9.25
CA PHE A 34 18.42 -3.74 8.59
C PHE A 34 18.11 -4.38 7.22
N LYS A 35 17.18 -5.34 7.16
CA LYS A 35 16.73 -5.97 5.91
C LYS A 35 16.23 -4.94 4.90
N HIS A 36 15.42 -3.98 5.35
CA HIS A 36 14.92 -2.89 4.51
C HIS A 36 16.05 -2.00 4.01
N ARG A 37 17.02 -1.63 4.87
CA ARG A 37 18.16 -0.79 4.45
C ARG A 37 18.96 -1.44 3.33
N VAL A 38 19.18 -2.75 3.39
CA VAL A 38 19.83 -3.51 2.32
C VAL A 38 18.99 -3.49 1.05
N ALA A 39 17.70 -3.79 1.14
CA ALA A 39 16.80 -3.76 -0.02
C ALA A 39 16.80 -2.39 -0.71
N TRP A 40 16.69 -1.32 0.06
CA TRP A 40 16.73 0.04 -0.46
C TRP A 40 18.04 0.39 -1.15
N ARG A 41 19.20 -0.10 -0.68
CA ARG A 41 20.48 0.20 -1.36
C ARG A 41 20.53 -0.35 -2.78
N ASN A 42 19.78 -1.42 -3.07
CA ASN A 42 19.78 -2.09 -4.36
C ASN A 42 18.79 -1.49 -5.38
N CYS A 43 17.91 -0.56 -4.96
CA CYS A 43 16.95 0.08 -5.85
C CYS A 43 17.62 1.17 -6.72
N LYS A 44 17.16 1.31 -7.96
CA LYS A 44 17.45 2.49 -8.79
C LYS A 44 16.94 3.74 -8.08
N LYS A 45 17.61 4.88 -8.25
CA LYS A 45 17.27 6.14 -7.56
C LYS A 45 16.80 7.20 -8.53
N LEU A 46 15.63 7.74 -8.26
CA LEU A 46 15.12 8.94 -8.90
C LEU A 46 15.09 10.07 -7.87
N LYS A 47 15.98 11.05 -8.02
CA LYS A 47 16.03 12.22 -7.15
C LYS A 47 15.23 13.36 -7.77
N ILE A 48 14.29 13.91 -7.01
CA ILE A 48 13.47 15.07 -7.39
C ILE A 48 13.74 16.16 -6.36
N SER A 49 14.36 17.26 -6.79
CA SER A 49 14.57 18.42 -5.91
C SER A 49 13.29 19.25 -5.79
N ILE A 50 12.91 19.51 -4.54
CA ILE A 50 11.72 20.23 -4.09
C ILE A 50 12.15 21.20 -2.99
N PRO A 51 12.16 22.51 -3.27
CA PRO A 51 12.49 23.54 -2.30
C PRO A 51 11.67 23.39 -1.02
N ILE A 52 12.31 23.58 0.13
CA ILE A 52 11.70 23.33 1.45
C ILE A 52 10.47 24.21 1.66
N GLU A 53 10.48 25.43 1.13
CA GLU A 53 9.40 26.41 1.27
C GLU A 53 8.11 25.93 0.61
N LYS A 54 8.23 25.22 -0.53
CA LYS A 54 7.09 24.70 -1.30
C LYS A 54 6.43 23.48 -0.68
N ARG A 55 7.03 22.86 0.34
CA ARG A 55 6.48 21.66 1.00
C ARG A 55 5.27 21.93 1.90
N LYS A 56 4.98 23.21 2.20
CA LYS A 56 3.91 23.63 3.11
C LYS A 56 2.57 23.87 2.41
N ASP A 57 2.56 24.15 1.11
CA ASP A 57 1.35 24.37 0.33
C ASP A 57 1.11 23.17 -0.60
N ILE A 58 0.06 22.39 -0.30
CA ILE A 58 -0.28 21.17 -1.05
C ILE A 58 -0.54 21.48 -2.53
N LYS A 59 -1.20 22.61 -2.87
CA LYS A 59 -1.54 22.95 -4.25
C LYS A 59 -0.33 23.41 -5.05
N GLU A 60 0.59 24.14 -4.42
CA GLU A 60 1.85 24.50 -5.08
C GLU A 60 2.75 23.28 -5.27
N LEU A 61 2.79 22.40 -4.28
CA LEU A 61 3.55 21.15 -4.34
C LEU A 61 3.03 20.23 -5.45
N GLU A 62 1.71 20.12 -5.60
CA GLU A 62 1.06 19.34 -6.65
C GLU A 62 1.52 19.78 -8.05
N LYS A 63 1.38 21.08 -8.37
CA LYS A 63 1.82 21.64 -9.66
C LYS A 63 3.31 21.42 -9.93
N LEU A 64 4.13 21.51 -8.88
CA LEU A 64 5.57 21.26 -8.98
C LEU A 64 5.86 19.78 -9.27
N LEU A 65 5.17 18.88 -8.58
CA LEU A 65 5.28 17.44 -8.77
C LEU A 65 4.83 17.03 -10.18
N GLU A 66 3.71 17.55 -10.68
CA GLU A 66 3.24 17.30 -12.05
C GLU A 66 4.33 17.59 -13.08
N LYS A 67 4.94 18.78 -12.98
CA LYS A 67 6.03 19.19 -13.89
C LYS A 67 7.25 18.28 -13.79
N LYS A 68 7.65 17.91 -12.57
CA LYS A 68 8.86 17.09 -12.32
C LYS A 68 8.66 15.63 -12.68
N LEU A 69 7.47 15.09 -12.44
CA LEU A 69 7.14 13.70 -12.67
C LEU A 69 6.77 13.42 -14.13
N LYS A 70 6.36 14.42 -14.93
CA LYS A 70 6.01 14.24 -16.36
C LYS A 70 7.03 13.38 -17.13
N LYS A 71 8.32 13.77 -17.11
CA LYS A 71 9.41 13.03 -17.80
C LYS A 71 9.67 11.63 -17.23
N VAL A 72 9.39 11.43 -15.95
CA VAL A 72 9.59 10.15 -15.28
C VAL A 72 8.47 9.19 -15.69
N LEU A 73 7.24 9.69 -15.72
CA LEU A 73 6.03 8.93 -16.00
C LEU A 73 5.89 8.58 -17.48
N GLU A 74 6.54 9.31 -18.38
CA GLU A 74 6.69 8.90 -19.79
C GLU A 74 7.29 7.48 -19.92
N LYS A 75 8.21 7.11 -19.01
CA LYS A 75 8.91 5.82 -18.99
C LYS A 75 8.17 4.71 -18.26
N ILE A 76 7.11 5.02 -17.52
CA ILE A 76 6.38 4.07 -16.66
C ILE A 76 5.12 3.62 -17.39
N HIS A 77 4.83 2.33 -17.48
CA HIS A 77 3.62 1.84 -18.17
C HIS A 77 2.37 2.00 -17.29
N SER A 78 1.20 2.23 -17.90
CA SER A 78 -0.07 2.04 -17.19
C SER A 78 -0.13 0.61 -16.65
N GLY A 79 -0.60 0.46 -15.42
CA GLY A 79 -0.54 -0.81 -14.70
C GLY A 79 0.70 -0.97 -13.82
N SER A 80 1.70 -0.07 -13.89
CA SER A 80 2.82 -0.07 -12.93
C SER A 80 2.36 0.18 -11.50
N ILE A 81 3.18 -0.14 -10.50
CA ILE A 81 2.78 -0.03 -9.09
C ILE A 81 3.60 1.04 -8.37
N LEU A 82 2.90 1.93 -7.66
CA LEU A 82 3.45 2.77 -6.60
C LEU A 82 3.39 2.01 -5.28
N LEU A 83 4.52 1.92 -4.57
CA LEU A 83 4.66 1.30 -3.26
C LEU A 83 5.11 2.35 -2.25
N ILE A 84 4.52 2.33 -1.06
CA ILE A 84 4.81 3.31 0.00
C ILE A 84 5.22 2.61 1.27
N GLN A 85 6.34 3.06 1.82
CA GLN A 85 6.76 2.75 3.18
C GLN A 85 6.39 3.95 4.06
N ASN A 86 5.27 3.87 4.78
CA ASN A 86 4.93 4.87 5.79
C ASN A 86 5.73 4.59 7.08
N ASN A 87 6.56 5.55 7.48
CA ASN A 87 7.30 5.55 8.76
C ASN A 87 6.84 6.67 9.70
N SER A 88 5.75 7.35 9.36
CA SER A 88 5.22 8.45 10.16
C SER A 88 4.05 7.96 11.03
N ASP A 89 3.20 7.07 10.51
CA ASP A 89 2.05 6.52 11.21
C ASP A 89 2.41 5.24 12.02
N PRO A 90 2.22 5.22 13.36
CA PRO A 90 2.52 4.07 14.20
C PRO A 90 1.78 2.79 13.80
N VAL A 91 0.54 2.89 13.31
CA VAL A 91 -0.25 1.72 12.90
C VAL A 91 0.34 1.10 11.64
N SER A 92 0.71 1.91 10.66
CA SER A 92 1.39 1.49 9.43
C SER A 92 2.74 0.84 9.71
N ILE A 93 3.51 1.37 10.67
CA ILE A 93 4.76 0.75 11.12
C ILE A 93 4.48 -0.61 11.75
N PHE A 94 3.50 -0.71 12.65
CA PHE A 94 3.14 -1.98 13.29
C PHE A 94 2.67 -3.01 12.28
N MET A 95 1.81 -2.61 11.33
CA MET A 95 1.32 -3.47 10.26
C MET A 95 2.45 -4.04 9.42
N ARG A 96 3.40 -3.19 9.01
CA ARG A 96 4.59 -3.63 8.28
C ARG A 96 5.44 -4.62 9.05
N LEU A 97 5.69 -4.37 10.33
CA LEU A 97 6.45 -5.27 11.19
C LEU A 97 5.73 -6.61 11.36
N GLY A 98 4.40 -6.57 11.54
CA GLY A 98 3.53 -7.72 11.60
C GLY A 98 3.66 -8.59 10.35
N ILE A 99 3.33 -8.03 9.18
CA ILE A 99 3.40 -8.76 7.90
C ILE A 99 4.85 -9.01 7.40
N THR A 100 5.87 -8.67 8.20
CA THR A 100 7.31 -8.81 7.87
C THR A 100 7.73 -8.11 6.57
N GLY A 101 7.10 -6.98 6.28
CA GLY A 101 7.15 -6.27 5.01
C GLY A 101 7.75 -4.86 5.09
N ARG A 102 8.25 -4.36 3.95
CA ARG A 102 8.75 -3.00 3.76
C ARG A 102 7.66 -1.98 3.47
N PHE A 103 6.62 -2.36 2.74
CA PHE A 103 5.60 -1.45 2.26
C PHE A 103 4.31 -1.61 3.04
N SER A 104 3.65 -0.49 3.33
CA SER A 104 2.36 -0.38 4.00
C SER A 104 1.23 -0.07 3.02
N HIS A 105 1.53 0.44 1.82
CA HIS A 105 0.53 0.77 0.81
C HIS A 105 1.02 0.44 -0.60
N SER A 106 0.05 0.20 -1.50
CA SER A 106 0.28 -0.04 -2.92
C SER A 106 -0.85 0.55 -3.77
N ALA A 107 -0.52 1.11 -4.93
CA ALA A 107 -1.50 1.63 -5.90
C ALA A 107 -1.06 1.35 -7.34
N ILE A 108 -2.00 1.20 -8.27
CA ILE A 108 -1.70 1.10 -9.71
C ILE A 108 -1.59 2.51 -10.30
N ILE A 109 -0.52 2.77 -11.05
CA ILE A 109 -0.30 4.01 -11.80
C ILE A 109 -0.98 3.88 -13.18
N LEU A 110 -1.75 4.88 -13.55
CA LEU A 110 -2.35 5.04 -14.86
C LEU A 110 -1.73 6.27 -15.54
N LYS A 111 -1.32 6.13 -16.80
CA LYS A 111 -0.79 7.26 -17.57
C LYS A 111 -1.84 8.34 -17.78
N PRO A 112 -1.40 9.58 -18.10
CA PRO A 112 -2.27 10.56 -18.72
C PRO A 112 -3.06 9.99 -19.90
N ASN A 113 -4.30 10.43 -20.03
CA ASN A 113 -5.29 10.08 -21.03
C ASN A 113 -5.57 8.57 -21.11
N PHE A 114 -5.47 7.88 -19.96
CA PHE A 114 -5.79 6.46 -19.87
C PHE A 114 -7.27 6.21 -20.16
N PHE A 115 -8.16 7.00 -19.55
CA PHE A 115 -9.59 6.97 -19.85
C PHE A 115 -9.87 7.86 -21.06
N LYS A 116 -10.49 7.32 -22.11
CA LYS A 116 -10.79 8.10 -23.32
C LYS A 116 -12.19 8.72 -23.32
N GLU A 117 -13.14 8.10 -22.63
CA GLU A 117 -14.57 8.43 -22.71
C GLU A 117 -15.23 8.65 -21.34
N SER A 118 -14.44 8.89 -20.29
CA SER A 118 -14.95 9.02 -18.93
C SER A 118 -15.00 10.47 -18.43
N HIS A 119 -15.86 10.75 -17.44
CA HIS A 119 -15.87 12.03 -16.72
C HIS A 119 -14.68 12.25 -15.78
N ILE A 120 -13.72 11.31 -15.74
CA ILE A 120 -12.53 11.40 -14.90
C ILE A 120 -11.52 12.29 -15.64
N ASP A 121 -11.02 13.33 -14.98
CA ASP A 121 -9.91 14.13 -15.50
C ASP A 121 -8.69 13.22 -15.70
N SER A 122 -8.39 12.93 -16.96
CA SER A 122 -7.31 12.05 -17.34
C SER A 122 -6.07 12.78 -17.80
N GLU A 123 -6.02 14.11 -17.86
CA GLU A 123 -4.85 14.79 -18.43
C GLU A 123 -3.60 14.63 -17.57
N THR A 124 -3.79 14.29 -16.30
CA THR A 124 -2.72 14.03 -15.34
C THR A 124 -2.57 12.53 -15.08
N PRO A 125 -1.40 12.09 -14.59
CA PRO A 125 -1.20 10.71 -14.16
C PRO A 125 -2.08 10.39 -12.95
N LEU A 126 -2.73 9.22 -12.98
CA LEU A 126 -3.70 8.82 -11.95
C LEU A 126 -3.22 7.60 -11.16
N LEU A 127 -3.84 7.40 -10.00
CA LEU A 127 -3.67 6.23 -9.14
C LEU A 127 -5.00 5.51 -8.97
N TRP A 128 -5.04 4.24 -9.39
CA TRP A 128 -6.09 3.32 -8.99
C TRP A 128 -5.72 2.65 -7.67
N GLN A 129 -6.51 2.91 -6.62
CA GLN A 129 -6.18 2.45 -5.27
C GLN A 129 -7.41 2.24 -4.38
N ALA A 130 -7.23 1.40 -3.37
CA ALA A 130 -8.09 1.36 -2.19
C ALA A 130 -7.35 2.10 -1.08
N ALA A 131 -7.77 3.34 -0.80
CA ALA A 131 -7.21 4.15 0.28
C ALA A 131 -8.36 4.68 1.15
N GLY A 132 -8.47 4.19 2.38
CA GLY A 132 -9.38 4.74 3.38
C GLY A 132 -8.99 6.14 3.84
N GLU A 133 -7.76 6.57 3.56
CA GLU A 133 -7.28 7.93 3.79
C GLU A 133 -7.77 8.83 2.65
N LYS A 134 -8.97 9.36 2.88
CA LYS A 134 -9.71 10.21 1.95
C LYS A 134 -8.92 11.50 1.68
N ILE A 135 -8.31 11.64 0.51
CA ILE A 135 -7.85 12.94 0.01
C ILE A 135 -9.03 13.93 -0.03
N CYS A 136 -10.23 13.41 -0.34
CA CYS A 136 -11.50 14.13 -0.25
C CYS A 136 -12.55 13.28 0.51
N SER A 137 -13.07 13.82 1.61
CA SER A 137 -13.74 13.14 2.75
C SER A 137 -15.02 12.30 2.51
N ARG A 138 -15.37 11.89 1.29
CA ARG A 138 -16.72 11.34 1.00
C ARG A 138 -16.80 9.90 0.48
N ASN A 139 -15.72 9.29 -0.03
CA ASN A 139 -15.76 7.90 -0.50
C ASN A 139 -14.85 7.02 0.35
N SER A 140 -15.33 5.83 0.74
CA SER A 140 -14.52 4.83 1.47
C SER A 140 -14.18 3.62 0.60
N GLY A 141 -14.62 3.59 -0.66
CA GLY A 141 -14.30 2.51 -1.58
C GLY A 141 -13.01 2.76 -2.37
N PRO A 142 -12.65 1.82 -3.27
CA PRO A 142 -11.65 2.06 -4.30
C PRO A 142 -12.02 3.26 -5.18
N ASP A 143 -11.03 4.07 -5.52
CA ASP A 143 -11.24 5.23 -6.38
C ASP A 143 -9.97 5.61 -7.14
N VAL A 144 -10.14 6.47 -8.13
CA VAL A 144 -9.04 7.02 -8.94
C VAL A 144 -8.69 8.41 -8.43
N HIS A 145 -7.40 8.64 -8.16
CA HIS A 145 -6.91 9.92 -7.63
C HIS A 145 -5.76 10.47 -8.48
N SER A 146 -5.55 11.78 -8.49
CA SER A 146 -4.33 12.37 -9.06
C SER A 146 -3.11 11.84 -8.31
N LEU A 147 -2.11 11.33 -9.05
CA LEU A 147 -0.85 10.89 -8.46
C LEU A 147 -0.14 12.04 -7.73
N CYS A 148 -0.17 13.23 -8.32
CA CYS A 148 0.56 14.39 -7.78
C CYS A 148 -0.16 14.98 -6.57
N GLU A 149 -1.49 15.02 -6.58
CA GLU A 149 -2.29 15.39 -5.41
C GLU A 149 -2.02 14.42 -4.26
N PHE A 150 -2.11 13.11 -4.53
CA PHE A 150 -1.87 12.06 -3.54
C PHE A 150 -0.47 12.18 -2.93
N LEU A 151 0.57 12.30 -3.76
CA LEU A 151 1.95 12.45 -3.26
C LEU A 151 2.13 13.74 -2.47
N SER A 152 1.51 14.85 -2.89
CA SER A 152 1.62 16.14 -2.18
C SER A 152 1.03 16.05 -0.78
N VAL A 153 -0.17 15.49 -0.65
CA VAL A 153 -0.83 15.26 0.64
C VAL A 153 0.03 14.34 1.52
N TYR A 154 0.51 13.22 0.96
CA TYR A 154 1.33 12.25 1.71
C TYR A 154 2.66 12.86 2.17
N MET A 155 3.30 13.67 1.34
CA MET A 155 4.55 14.35 1.68
C MET A 155 4.36 15.37 2.81
N THR A 156 3.23 16.09 2.82
CA THR A 156 2.94 17.08 3.85
C THR A 156 2.52 16.43 5.17
N LEU A 157 1.64 15.43 5.14
CA LEU A 157 1.12 14.78 6.36
C LEU A 157 2.07 13.71 6.94
N TYR A 158 2.84 13.03 6.08
CA TYR A 158 3.68 11.90 6.46
C TYR A 158 5.12 12.07 5.91
N PRO A 159 5.89 13.04 6.42
CA PRO A 159 7.17 13.46 5.83
C PRO A 159 8.27 12.38 5.83
N ASN A 160 8.15 11.33 6.66
CA ASN A 160 9.12 10.23 6.74
C ASN A 160 8.75 9.03 5.83
N CYS A 161 7.81 9.22 4.91
CA CYS A 161 7.47 8.20 3.91
C CYS A 161 8.57 8.01 2.87
N ARG A 162 8.67 6.79 2.34
CA ARG A 162 9.49 6.47 1.17
C ARG A 162 8.63 5.87 0.09
N TYR A 163 8.97 6.16 -1.15
CA TYR A 163 8.16 5.80 -2.32
C TYR A 163 9.01 4.97 -3.28
N ALA A 164 8.44 3.89 -3.80
CA ALA A 164 9.06 3.10 -4.85
C ALA A 164 8.07 2.89 -5.99
N ILE A 165 8.57 2.90 -7.22
CA ILE A 165 7.81 2.50 -8.40
C ILE A 165 8.38 1.17 -8.90
N ARG A 166 7.48 0.25 -9.23
CA ARG A 166 7.75 -0.99 -9.97
C ARG A 166 7.08 -0.90 -11.32
N ASN A 167 7.86 -0.94 -12.40
CA ASN A 167 7.32 -0.93 -13.75
C ASN A 167 6.87 -2.35 -14.16
N LEU A 168 5.87 -2.44 -15.04
CA LEU A 168 5.55 -3.71 -15.68
C LEU A 168 6.74 -4.20 -16.51
N SER A 169 6.94 -5.52 -16.56
CA SER A 169 7.94 -6.19 -17.39
C SER A 169 7.70 -5.96 -18.87
N ASN A 170 6.42 -5.94 -19.26
CA ASN A 170 5.96 -5.58 -20.59
C ASN A 170 4.80 -4.57 -20.49
N PRO A 171 4.67 -3.63 -21.44
CA PRO A 171 3.47 -2.80 -21.54
C PRO A 171 2.21 -3.66 -21.65
N LEU A 172 1.09 -3.19 -21.09
CA LEU A 172 -0.21 -3.81 -21.34
C LEU A 172 -0.51 -3.78 -22.84
N ASN A 173 -1.03 -4.89 -23.37
CA ASN A 173 -1.60 -4.88 -24.71
C ASN A 173 -2.94 -4.11 -24.72
N VAL A 174 -3.51 -3.94 -25.92
CA VAL A 174 -4.75 -3.16 -26.10
C VAL A 174 -5.91 -3.79 -25.31
N ASP A 175 -6.09 -5.10 -25.39
CA ASP A 175 -7.18 -5.82 -24.72
C ASP A 175 -7.07 -5.73 -23.19
N GLN A 176 -5.85 -5.84 -22.66
CA GLN A 176 -5.56 -5.67 -21.23
C GLN A 176 -5.82 -4.24 -20.77
N SER A 177 -5.47 -3.25 -21.58
CA SER A 177 -5.71 -1.84 -21.27
C SER A 177 -7.20 -1.52 -21.23
N LEU A 178 -7.97 -2.02 -22.20
CA LEU A 178 -9.44 -1.89 -22.23
C LEU A 178 -10.10 -2.63 -21.07
N SER A 179 -9.63 -3.85 -20.75
CA SER A 179 -10.14 -4.62 -19.62
C SER A 179 -9.84 -3.96 -18.28
N LEU A 180 -8.67 -3.31 -18.15
CA LEU A 180 -8.32 -2.54 -16.97
C LEU A 180 -9.24 -1.32 -16.79
N GLU A 181 -9.50 -0.58 -17.87
CA GLU A 181 -10.43 0.55 -17.88
C GLU A 181 -11.85 0.11 -17.46
N ASP A 182 -12.38 -0.95 -18.09
CA ASP A 182 -13.70 -1.51 -17.77
C ASP A 182 -13.80 -1.97 -16.31
N PHE A 183 -12.78 -2.67 -15.80
CA PHE A 183 -12.74 -3.14 -14.43
C PHE A 183 -12.80 -1.99 -13.42
N ILE A 184 -12.02 -0.93 -13.65
CA ILE A 184 -11.99 0.25 -12.77
C ILE A 184 -13.34 0.94 -12.76
N LEU A 185 -13.89 1.26 -13.94
CA LEU A 185 -15.17 1.95 -14.07
C LEU A 185 -16.31 1.15 -13.46
N THR A 186 -16.34 -0.16 -13.71
CA THR A 186 -17.34 -1.07 -13.13
C THR A 186 -17.21 -1.15 -11.61
N THR A 187 -15.99 -1.27 -11.08
CA THR A 187 -15.74 -1.35 -9.62
C THR A 187 -16.22 -0.08 -8.91
N ILE A 188 -15.89 1.10 -9.43
CA ILE A 188 -16.32 2.39 -8.88
C ILE A 188 -17.85 2.51 -8.93
N LYS A 189 -18.46 2.15 -10.08
CA LYS A 189 -19.92 2.22 -10.26
C LYS A 189 -20.68 1.31 -9.30
N GLN A 190 -20.14 0.12 -9.02
CA GLN A 190 -20.80 -0.85 -8.14
C GLN A 190 -20.85 -0.40 -6.68
N LYS A 191 -19.87 0.39 -6.19
CA LYS A 191 -19.78 0.86 -4.78
C LYS A 191 -19.94 -0.25 -3.73
N LYS A 192 -19.61 -1.50 -4.07
CA LYS A 192 -19.82 -2.67 -3.21
C LYS A 192 -18.68 -2.92 -2.22
N LEU A 193 -17.48 -2.44 -2.52
CA LEU A 193 -16.28 -2.78 -1.78
C LEU A 193 -16.09 -1.86 -0.57
N VAL A 194 -16.00 -2.47 0.61
CA VAL A 194 -15.80 -1.80 1.90
C VAL A 194 -14.32 -1.81 2.23
N PHE A 195 -13.72 -0.63 2.38
CA PHE A 195 -12.33 -0.54 2.82
C PHE A 195 -12.18 -0.95 4.28
N VAL A 196 -11.26 -1.87 4.53
CA VAL A 196 -11.00 -2.39 5.88
C VAL A 196 -10.10 -1.46 6.69
N SER A 197 -10.27 -1.51 8.00
CA SER A 197 -9.26 -1.00 8.94
C SER A 197 -7.95 -1.77 8.82
N ASN A 198 -6.85 -1.18 9.30
CA ASN A 198 -5.55 -1.85 9.37
C ASN A 198 -5.62 -3.17 10.18
N PHE A 199 -6.45 -3.21 11.22
CA PHE A 199 -6.64 -4.40 12.04
C PHE A 199 -7.36 -5.52 11.25
N GLU A 200 -8.45 -5.20 10.55
CA GLU A 200 -9.16 -6.16 9.70
C GLU A 200 -8.29 -6.64 8.53
N MET A 201 -7.43 -5.78 7.96
CA MET A 201 -6.43 -6.19 6.98
C MET A 201 -5.45 -7.22 7.57
N PHE A 202 -4.94 -6.96 8.78
CA PHE A 202 -4.09 -7.90 9.51
C PHE A 202 -4.80 -9.24 9.71
N TRP A 203 -6.03 -9.19 10.22
CA TRP A 203 -6.87 -10.36 10.46
C TRP A 203 -7.07 -11.18 9.17
N CYS A 204 -7.49 -10.53 8.09
CA CYS A 204 -7.70 -11.18 6.79
C CYS A 204 -6.42 -11.86 6.30
N PHE A 205 -5.28 -11.17 6.36
CA PHE A 205 -4.00 -11.72 5.89
C PHE A 205 -3.57 -12.97 6.68
N TYR A 206 -3.61 -12.91 8.01
CA TYR A 206 -3.14 -13.99 8.86
C TYR A 206 -4.06 -15.21 8.88
N THR A 207 -5.38 -14.99 8.90
CA THR A 207 -6.34 -16.09 8.80
C THR A 207 -6.20 -16.82 7.47
N GLU A 208 -5.90 -16.12 6.39
CA GLU A 208 -5.75 -16.74 5.07
C GLU A 208 -4.39 -17.41 4.84
N THR A 209 -3.33 -16.88 5.47
CA THR A 209 -1.96 -17.38 5.27
C THR A 209 -1.58 -18.48 6.26
N LEU A 210 -1.94 -18.35 7.54
CA LEU A 210 -1.39 -19.19 8.61
C LEU A 210 -2.46 -19.85 9.48
N PHE A 211 -3.55 -19.14 9.76
CA PHE A 211 -4.52 -19.52 10.79
C PHE A 211 -5.93 -19.70 10.23
N ARG A 212 -6.08 -20.48 9.14
CA ARG A 212 -7.38 -20.70 8.48
C ARG A 212 -8.43 -21.29 9.41
N PHE A 213 -8.01 -22.00 10.46
CA PHE A 213 -8.91 -22.52 11.49
C PHE A 213 -9.59 -21.43 12.33
N LEU A 214 -9.10 -20.17 12.29
CA LEU A 214 -9.72 -19.02 12.95
C LEU A 214 -10.78 -18.31 12.08
N LEU A 215 -10.95 -18.68 10.80
CA LEU A 215 -11.98 -18.09 9.93
C LEU A 215 -13.41 -18.14 10.50
N PRO A 216 -13.83 -19.19 11.24
CA PRO A 216 -15.13 -19.18 11.91
C PRO A 216 -15.32 -18.01 12.91
N LEU A 217 -14.24 -17.31 13.29
CA LEU A 217 -14.30 -16.14 14.17
C LEU A 217 -14.50 -14.82 13.42
N ASP A 218 -14.53 -14.81 12.07
CA ASP A 218 -14.77 -13.60 11.26
C ASP A 218 -15.99 -12.78 11.73
N PRO A 219 -17.14 -13.37 12.11
CA PRO A 219 -18.28 -12.60 12.62
C PRO A 219 -18.00 -11.79 13.89
N TYR A 220 -17.09 -12.26 14.76
CA TYR A 220 -16.70 -11.52 15.98
C TYR A 220 -15.83 -10.30 15.66
N MET A 221 -15.28 -10.22 14.44
CA MET A 221 -14.48 -9.10 13.96
C MET A 221 -15.30 -8.10 13.13
N ASN A 222 -16.64 -8.20 13.16
CA ASN A 222 -17.57 -7.47 12.29
C ASN A 222 -17.38 -7.74 10.79
N ILE A 223 -16.78 -8.88 10.43
CA ILE A 223 -16.62 -9.31 9.04
C ILE A 223 -17.81 -10.21 8.71
N SER A 224 -18.88 -9.61 8.18
CA SER A 224 -20.08 -10.35 7.76
C SER A 224 -19.86 -11.11 6.46
N LYS A 225 -19.12 -10.51 5.51
CA LYS A 225 -18.85 -11.09 4.21
C LYS A 225 -17.49 -10.65 3.68
N LYS A 226 -16.51 -11.52 3.85
CA LYS A 226 -15.11 -11.26 3.50
C LYS A 226 -14.92 -10.79 2.05
N SER A 227 -15.70 -11.33 1.09
CA SER A 227 -15.63 -10.93 -0.33
C SER A 227 -15.89 -9.45 -0.58
N ASP A 228 -16.65 -8.80 0.29
CA ASP A 228 -17.04 -7.40 0.13
C ASP A 228 -15.96 -6.47 0.71
N LEU A 229 -14.99 -7.02 1.45
CA LEU A 229 -13.86 -6.28 1.99
C LEU A 229 -12.82 -5.99 0.91
N THR A 230 -12.17 -4.83 1.00
CA THR A 230 -11.05 -4.46 0.14
C THR A 230 -9.96 -3.71 0.88
N PHE A 231 -8.73 -3.86 0.40
CA PHE A 231 -7.55 -3.10 0.80
C PHE A 231 -6.61 -3.00 -0.38
N CYS A 232 -5.59 -2.15 -0.25
CA CYS A 232 -4.72 -1.74 -1.34
C CYS A 232 -4.12 -2.91 -2.14
N SER A 233 -3.58 -3.94 -1.47
CA SER A 233 -2.99 -5.09 -2.17
C SER A 233 -4.02 -6.06 -2.75
N LYS A 234 -5.15 -6.30 -2.06
CA LYS A 234 -6.25 -7.12 -2.60
C LYS A 234 -6.79 -6.53 -3.90
N LEU A 235 -7.03 -5.21 -3.91
CA LEU A 235 -7.53 -4.51 -5.10
C LEU A 235 -6.60 -4.70 -6.29
N ILE A 236 -5.29 -4.53 -6.10
CA ILE A 236 -4.31 -4.70 -7.18
C ILE A 236 -4.26 -6.15 -7.64
N THR A 237 -4.25 -7.12 -6.72
CA THR A 237 -4.24 -8.54 -7.06
C THR A 237 -5.47 -8.90 -7.90
N GLU A 238 -6.65 -8.48 -7.49
CA GLU A 238 -7.90 -8.76 -8.23
C GLU A 238 -7.95 -8.02 -9.57
N THR A 239 -7.45 -6.78 -9.62
CA THR A 239 -7.30 -6.04 -10.88
C THR A 239 -6.39 -6.80 -11.84
N TYR A 240 -5.22 -7.25 -11.37
CA TYR A 240 -4.27 -8.01 -12.18
C TYR A 240 -4.78 -9.40 -12.58
N GLN A 241 -5.59 -10.06 -11.74
CA GLN A 241 -6.27 -11.30 -12.09
C GLN A 241 -7.30 -11.11 -13.19
N TYR A 242 -8.06 -9.99 -13.14
CA TYR A 242 -9.06 -9.67 -14.15
C TYR A 242 -8.41 -9.48 -15.53
N ILE A 243 -7.28 -8.78 -15.60
CA ILE A 243 -6.56 -8.52 -16.86
C ILE A 243 -5.53 -9.61 -17.23
N GLY A 244 -5.50 -10.71 -16.49
CA GLY A 244 -4.66 -11.88 -16.79
C GLY A 244 -3.16 -11.70 -16.55
N LEU A 245 -2.75 -10.76 -15.69
CA LEU A 245 -1.35 -10.63 -15.27
C LEU A 245 -1.01 -11.57 -14.11
N VAL A 246 -1.93 -11.76 -13.16
CA VAL A 246 -1.77 -12.66 -11.99
C VAL A 246 -2.70 -13.86 -12.15
N ASP A 247 -2.22 -15.04 -11.74
CA ASP A 247 -3.02 -16.27 -11.75
C ASP A 247 -4.25 -16.15 -10.83
N LYS A 248 -5.40 -16.63 -11.31
CA LYS A 248 -6.68 -16.57 -10.57
C LYS A 248 -6.66 -17.36 -9.25
N ASN A 249 -5.71 -18.28 -9.06
CA ASN A 249 -5.54 -19.05 -7.84
C ASN A 249 -4.76 -18.31 -6.74
N VAL A 250 -4.14 -17.16 -7.05
CA VAL A 250 -3.50 -16.34 -6.01
C VAL A 250 -4.57 -15.79 -5.08
N ASN A 251 -4.47 -16.12 -3.78
CA ASN A 251 -5.43 -15.65 -2.78
C ASN A 251 -5.21 -14.15 -2.51
N SER A 252 -6.10 -13.30 -3.01
CA SER A 252 -6.00 -11.84 -2.89
C SER A 252 -5.98 -11.37 -1.43
N PHE A 253 -6.63 -12.08 -0.51
CA PHE A 253 -6.58 -11.78 0.92
C PHE A 253 -5.24 -12.12 1.58
N ALA A 254 -4.46 -13.02 0.98
CA ALA A 254 -3.10 -13.37 1.43
C ALA A 254 -2.03 -12.51 0.75
N THR A 255 -2.41 -11.48 0.00
CA THR A 255 -1.46 -10.54 -0.62
C THR A 255 -1.29 -9.28 0.23
N THR A 256 -0.04 -8.82 0.38
CA THR A 256 0.28 -7.52 1.00
C THR A 256 0.96 -6.64 -0.04
N PRO A 257 1.15 -5.33 0.19
CA PRO A 257 1.94 -4.47 -0.70
C PRO A 257 3.33 -5.05 -1.03
N ASN A 258 3.88 -5.88 -0.13
CA ASN A 258 5.18 -6.51 -0.31
C ASN A 258 5.17 -7.63 -1.34
N TYR A 259 4.03 -8.25 -1.63
CA TYR A 259 3.87 -9.18 -2.74
C TYR A 259 4.39 -8.54 -4.03
N PHE A 260 4.04 -7.29 -4.30
CA PHE A 260 4.47 -6.55 -5.49
C PHE A 260 5.91 -6.03 -5.44
N SER A 261 6.63 -6.23 -4.34
CA SER A 261 8.03 -5.80 -4.21
C SER A 261 9.03 -6.91 -4.51
N PHE A 262 8.63 -8.17 -4.35
CA PHE A 262 9.55 -9.29 -4.45
C PHE A 262 9.86 -9.60 -5.92
N PRO A 263 11.15 -9.54 -6.34
CA PRO A 263 11.54 -9.72 -7.75
C PRO A 263 11.14 -11.08 -8.33
N ASN A 264 10.93 -12.10 -7.48
CA ASN A 264 10.63 -13.47 -7.92
C ASN A 264 9.17 -13.88 -7.67
N SER A 265 8.35 -13.01 -7.08
CA SER A 265 6.98 -13.37 -6.70
C SER A 265 6.02 -13.35 -7.89
N ASN A 266 6.34 -12.55 -8.91
CA ASN A 266 5.66 -12.53 -10.18
C ASN A 266 6.62 -11.97 -11.23
N ASN A 267 6.75 -12.60 -12.40
CA ASN A 267 7.54 -12.08 -13.53
C ASN A 267 6.85 -10.87 -14.21
N ILE A 268 5.86 -10.28 -13.54
CA ILE A 268 5.00 -9.19 -14.03
C ILE A 268 5.71 -7.85 -13.87
N LEU A 269 6.49 -7.69 -12.80
CA LEU A 269 7.14 -6.43 -12.47
C LEU A 269 8.64 -6.57 -12.62
N ILE A 270 9.27 -5.57 -13.23
CA ILE A 270 10.73 -5.39 -13.26
C ILE A 270 11.10 -4.15 -12.47
N ASP A 271 12.40 -3.95 -12.25
CA ASP A 271 13.00 -2.71 -11.76
C ASP A 271 12.30 -2.02 -10.58
N GLU A 272 12.97 -1.95 -9.44
CA GLU A 272 12.52 -1.07 -8.36
C GLU A 272 13.25 0.27 -8.37
N THR A 273 12.48 1.34 -8.57
CA THR A 273 12.98 2.72 -8.55
C THR A 273 12.45 3.46 -7.32
N GLU A 274 13.33 3.84 -6.40
CA GLU A 274 12.98 4.72 -5.28
C GLU A 274 12.87 6.17 -5.77
N ILE A 275 11.76 6.83 -5.41
CA ILE A 275 11.61 8.28 -5.57
C ILE A 275 12.09 8.95 -4.28
N ILE A 276 13.08 9.83 -4.41
CA ILE A 276 13.67 10.59 -3.30
C ILE A 276 13.42 12.07 -3.54
N PHE A 277 12.66 12.69 -2.64
CA PHE A 277 12.41 14.13 -2.65
C PHE A 277 13.48 14.86 -1.84
N THR A 278 14.48 15.43 -2.51
CA THR A 278 15.51 16.23 -1.86
C THR A 278 15.04 17.67 -1.70
N PRO A 279 15.58 18.44 -0.76
CA PRO A 279 15.54 19.89 -0.82
C PRO A 279 15.98 20.44 -2.19
#